data_AF-A0A965T918-F1
#
_entry.id   AF-A0A965T918-F1
#
_cell.length_a   1.000
_cell.length_b   1.000
_cell.length_c   1.000
_cell.angle_alpha   90.00
_cell.angle_beta   90.00
_cell.angle_gamma   90.00
#
_symmetry.space_group_name_H-M   'P 1'
#
loop_
_entity.id
_entity.type
_entity.pdbx_description
1 polymer ?
#
loop_
_entity_poly.entity_id
_entity_poly.type
_entity_poly.pdbx_seq_one_letter_code
_entity_poly.pdbx_strand_id
1 'polypeptide(L)'
;MPGQFTINETINTLKAIFEKHKNERVYVLATICCGKTTLIKQIPDCIDMDSIAFVDITEEEAAIINQIPWTKEVGDMVDTLVYRNVHVQPGHPVFGTFIVDCDVVVYLDISDELLEKNYKKRGADFMDAKKIKESIKGDWNNHKAKNDKKFY
;
A
#
# COMPACT_ATOMS: atom_id res chain seq x y z
N MET A 1 -2.73 -14.21 -22.71
CA MET A 1 -3.05 -13.16 -21.73
C MET A 1 -2.34 -13.53 -20.44
N PRO A 2 -1.53 -12.65 -19.82
CA PRO A 2 -1.06 -12.90 -18.46
C PRO A 2 -2.30 -13.07 -17.57
N GLY A 3 -2.35 -14.16 -16.82
CA GLY A 3 -3.54 -14.58 -16.08
C GLY A 3 -3.96 -13.55 -15.05
N GLN A 4 -5.21 -13.12 -15.12
CA GLN A 4 -5.81 -12.32 -14.06
C GLN A 4 -6.08 -13.23 -12.87
N PHE A 5 -5.39 -12.99 -11.76
CA PHE A 5 -5.63 -13.72 -10.52
C PHE A 5 -7.07 -13.49 -10.04
N THR A 6 -7.75 -14.58 -9.69
CA THR A 6 -8.97 -14.52 -8.88
C THR A 6 -8.61 -14.06 -7.46
N ILE A 7 -9.60 -13.54 -6.73
CA ILE A 7 -9.36 -13.10 -5.35
C ILE A 7 -8.87 -14.23 -4.43
N ASN A 8 -9.34 -15.46 -4.65
CA ASN A 8 -8.90 -16.62 -3.88
C ASN A 8 -7.45 -16.98 -4.18
N GLU A 9 -7.01 -16.89 -5.45
CA GLU A 9 -5.61 -17.12 -5.81
C GLU A 9 -4.72 -16.02 -5.22
N THR A 10 -5.15 -14.74 -5.26
CA THR A 10 -4.43 -13.66 -4.57
C THR A 10 -4.29 -13.92 -3.07
N ILE A 11 -5.38 -14.29 -2.40
CA ILE A 11 -5.37 -14.59 -0.95
C ILE A 11 -4.45 -15.77 -0.63
N ASN A 12 -4.50 -16.85 -1.41
CA ASN A 12 -3.67 -18.03 -1.19
C ASN A 12 -2.18 -17.72 -1.41
N THR A 13 -1.85 -16.96 -2.46
CA THR A 13 -0.48 -16.52 -2.72
C THR A 13 0.03 -15.63 -1.59
N LEU A 14 -0.77 -14.66 -1.12
CA LEU A 14 -0.39 -13.80 0.00
C LEU A 14 -0.16 -14.60 1.28
N LYS A 15 -1.07 -15.52 1.63
CA LYS A 15 -0.90 -16.42 2.79
C LYS A 15 0.38 -17.25 2.70
N ALA A 16 0.71 -17.77 1.52
CA ALA A 16 1.95 -18.53 1.31
C ALA A 16 3.21 -17.65 1.49
N ILE A 17 3.19 -16.41 1.00
CA ILE A 17 4.29 -15.46 1.21
C ILE A 17 4.40 -15.10 2.69
N PHE A 18 3.29 -14.83 3.37
CA PHE A 18 3.28 -14.45 4.79
C PHE A 18 3.79 -15.58 5.68
N GLU A 19 3.37 -16.84 5.43
CA GLU A 19 3.88 -17.99 6.19
C GLU A 19 5.39 -18.19 5.97
N LYS A 20 5.86 -18.05 4.72
CA LYS A 20 7.30 -18.12 4.38
C LYS A 20 8.10 -17.05 5.12
N HIS A 21 7.50 -15.90 5.38
CA HIS A 21 8.14 -14.72 5.96
C HIS A 21 7.60 -14.36 7.35
N LYS A 22 7.05 -15.32 8.10
CA LYS A 22 6.37 -15.04 9.37
C LYS A 22 7.23 -14.37 10.46
N ASN A 23 8.56 -14.58 10.40
CA ASN A 23 9.53 -13.97 11.31
C ASN A 23 10.18 -12.70 10.73
N GLU A 24 9.74 -12.25 9.56
CA GLU A 24 10.25 -11.07 8.87
C GLU A 24 9.14 -10.01 8.79
N ARG A 25 9.54 -8.75 8.67
CA ARG A 25 8.62 -7.61 8.55
C ARG A 25 8.14 -7.53 7.11
N VAL A 26 6.87 -7.89 6.89
CA VAL A 26 6.26 -7.91 5.55
C VAL A 26 5.42 -6.66 5.31
N TYR A 27 5.67 -5.99 4.19
CA TYR A 27 4.89 -4.86 3.71
C TYR A 27 4.24 -5.17 2.36
N VAL A 28 2.95 -4.89 2.23
CA VAL A 28 2.18 -5.07 1.00
C VAL A 28 1.92 -3.70 0.37
N LEU A 29 2.64 -3.43 -0.69
CA LEU A 29 2.51 -2.21 -1.47
C LEU A 29 1.40 -2.36 -2.50
N ALA A 30 0.40 -1.48 -2.46
CA ALA A 30 -0.70 -1.54 -3.41
C ALA A 30 -1.27 -0.16 -3.72
N THR A 31 -1.59 0.08 -4.98
CA THR A 31 -2.28 1.31 -5.41
C THR A 31 -3.71 1.40 -4.86
N ILE A 32 -4.33 2.55 -5.06
CA ILE A 32 -5.74 2.78 -4.73
C ILE A 32 -6.65 1.86 -5.55
N CYS A 33 -7.82 1.51 -5.01
CA CYS A 33 -8.79 0.62 -5.66
C CYS A 33 -8.26 -0.79 -6.05
N CYS A 34 -7.12 -1.20 -5.49
CA CYS A 34 -6.56 -2.56 -5.63
C CYS A 34 -7.25 -3.61 -4.73
N GLY A 35 -8.22 -3.21 -3.91
CA GLY A 35 -8.93 -4.14 -3.01
C GLY A 35 -8.24 -4.40 -1.66
N LYS A 36 -7.31 -3.53 -1.24
CA LYS A 36 -6.62 -3.62 0.08
C LYS A 36 -7.57 -3.94 1.23
N THR A 37 -8.60 -3.12 1.43
CA THR A 37 -9.60 -3.31 2.50
C THR A 37 -10.29 -4.67 2.44
N THR A 38 -10.52 -5.20 1.23
CA THR A 38 -11.13 -6.52 1.04
C THR A 38 -10.18 -7.65 1.43
N LEU A 39 -8.89 -7.51 1.15
CA LEU A 39 -7.84 -8.47 1.51
C LEU A 39 -7.57 -8.46 3.01
N ILE A 40 -7.43 -7.28 3.62
CA ILE A 40 -7.20 -7.11 5.06
C ILE A 40 -8.32 -7.76 5.89
N LYS A 41 -9.57 -7.69 5.43
CA LYS A 41 -10.71 -8.34 6.11
C LYS A 41 -10.74 -9.87 6.01
N GLN A 42 -10.05 -10.44 5.02
CA GLN A 42 -10.09 -11.88 4.72
C GLN A 42 -8.81 -12.62 5.12
N ILE A 43 -7.72 -11.89 5.33
CA ILE A 43 -6.44 -12.43 5.78
C ILE A 43 -6.23 -11.93 7.23
N PRO A 44 -6.13 -12.84 8.21
CA PRO A 44 -5.95 -12.44 9.61
C PRO A 44 -4.64 -11.67 9.80
N ASP A 45 -4.57 -10.93 10.90
CA ASP A 45 -3.37 -10.23 11.41
C ASP A 45 -2.79 -9.15 10.49
N CYS A 46 -3.45 -8.85 9.38
CA CYS A 46 -3.08 -7.78 8.46
C CYS A 46 -3.51 -6.41 8.98
N ILE A 47 -2.66 -5.41 8.79
CA ILE A 47 -2.86 -4.04 9.27
C ILE A 47 -3.02 -3.09 8.09
N ASP A 48 -3.98 -2.15 8.18
CA ASP A 48 -4.09 -1.03 7.25
C ASP A 48 -3.12 0.08 7.69
N MET A 49 -2.21 0.52 6.81
CA MET A 49 -1.24 1.57 7.13
C MET A 49 -1.94 2.85 7.61
N ASP A 50 -3.09 3.22 7.04
CA ASP A 50 -3.80 4.44 7.45
C ASP A 50 -4.29 4.35 8.90
N SER A 51 -4.62 3.13 9.37
CA SER A 51 -5.08 2.87 10.74
C SER A 51 -3.98 2.93 11.81
N ILE A 52 -2.73 3.15 11.40
CA ILE A 52 -1.58 3.34 12.29
C ILE A 52 -0.91 4.69 12.04
N ALA A 53 -0.84 5.14 10.78
CA ALA A 53 -0.16 6.37 10.40
C ALA A 53 -0.84 7.62 10.97
N PHE A 54 -2.18 7.61 11.09
CA PHE A 54 -2.97 8.81 11.38
C PHE A 54 -3.78 8.76 12.69
N VAL A 55 -3.53 7.79 13.56
CA VAL A 55 -4.28 7.65 14.83
C VAL A 55 -3.83 8.69 15.86
N ASP A 56 -2.52 8.85 16.03
CA ASP A 56 -1.92 9.71 17.05
C ASP A 56 -1.30 10.96 16.40
N ILE A 57 -2.12 11.71 15.65
CA ILE A 57 -1.72 12.99 15.05
C ILE A 57 -2.35 14.16 15.80
N THR A 58 -1.62 15.26 15.86
CA THR A 58 -2.10 16.51 16.47
C THR A 58 -3.15 17.19 15.60
N GLU A 59 -3.92 18.11 16.17
CA GLU A 59 -4.88 18.92 15.40
C GLU A 59 -4.20 19.75 14.31
N GLU A 60 -2.97 20.22 14.55
CA GLU A 60 -2.18 20.96 13.58
C GLU A 60 -1.74 20.08 12.40
N GLU A 61 -1.23 18.87 12.70
CA GLU A 61 -0.88 17.88 11.67
C GLU A 61 -2.12 17.48 10.85
N ALA A 62 -3.25 17.25 11.52
CA ALA A 62 -4.52 16.96 10.86
C ALA A 62 -4.97 18.13 9.97
N ALA A 63 -4.84 19.38 10.43
CA ALA A 63 -5.19 20.56 9.65
C ALA A 63 -4.33 20.69 8.39
N ILE A 64 -3.05 20.31 8.46
CA ILE A 64 -2.14 20.31 7.30
C ILE A 64 -2.52 19.20 6.31
N ILE A 65 -2.65 17.95 6.75
CA ILE A 65 -2.89 16.82 5.82
C ILE A 65 -4.27 16.87 5.14
N ASN A 66 -5.22 17.63 5.69
CA ASN A 66 -6.56 17.81 5.11
C ASN A 66 -6.67 19.02 4.17
N GLN A 67 -5.59 19.75 3.87
CA GLN A 67 -5.64 20.91 2.98
C GLN A 67 -5.96 20.51 1.52
N ILE A 68 -6.75 21.36 0.86
CA ILE A 68 -7.10 21.24 -0.57
C ILE A 68 -6.79 22.60 -1.25
N PRO A 69 -6.06 22.62 -2.38
CA PRO A 69 -5.49 21.48 -3.11
C PRO A 69 -4.27 20.85 -2.40
N TRP A 70 -3.91 19.62 -2.79
CA TRP A 70 -2.68 18.97 -2.31
C TRP A 70 -1.45 19.81 -2.68
N THR A 71 -0.54 20.01 -1.72
CA THR A 71 0.73 20.73 -1.93
C THR A 71 1.92 19.84 -1.54
N LYS A 72 3.13 20.26 -1.90
CA LYS A 72 4.35 19.56 -1.47
C LYS A 72 4.45 19.48 0.07
N GLU A 73 4.03 20.52 0.77
CA GLU A 73 4.00 20.56 2.25
C GLU A 73 3.06 19.50 2.83
N VAL A 74 1.88 19.33 2.24
CA VAL A 74 0.96 18.23 2.59
C VAL A 74 1.64 16.88 2.39
N GLY A 75 2.33 16.69 1.25
CA GLY A 75 3.10 15.47 0.96
C GLY A 75 4.19 15.19 1.98
N ASP A 76 5.06 16.16 2.24
CA ASP A 76 6.17 16.04 3.19
C ASP A 76 5.66 15.73 4.61
N MET A 77 4.51 16.30 5.02
CA MET A 77 3.88 16.01 6.30
C MET A 77 3.34 14.56 6.35
N VAL A 78 2.64 14.12 5.31
CA VAL A 78 2.16 12.72 5.22
C VAL A 78 3.32 11.74 5.30
N ASP A 79 4.41 11.98 4.56
CA ASP A 79 5.61 11.15 4.62
C ASP A 79 6.17 11.11 6.05
N THR A 80 6.29 12.28 6.69
CA THR A 80 6.77 12.39 8.08
C THR A 80 5.93 11.54 9.04
N LEU A 81 4.60 11.61 8.94
CA LEU A 81 3.68 10.83 9.77
C LEU A 81 3.81 9.32 9.51
N VAL A 82 3.90 8.92 8.24
CA VAL A 82 4.09 7.51 7.86
C VAL A 82 5.40 6.98 8.44
N TYR A 83 6.54 7.65 8.20
CA TYR A 83 7.84 7.19 8.70
C TYR A 83 7.96 7.26 10.23
N ARG A 84 7.23 8.17 10.89
CA ARG A 84 7.20 8.28 12.35
C ARG A 84 6.39 7.15 13.00
N ASN A 85 5.22 6.83 12.45
CA ASN A 85 4.22 6.01 13.14
C ASN A 85 4.18 4.57 12.64
N VAL A 86 4.52 4.33 11.37
CA VAL A 86 4.41 3.00 10.75
C VAL A 86 5.64 2.15 11.07
N HIS A 87 5.46 1.19 11.98
CA HIS A 87 6.47 0.21 12.34
C HIS A 87 5.98 -1.20 12.00
N VAL A 88 6.50 -1.77 10.91
CA VAL A 88 6.13 -3.12 10.47
C VAL A 88 6.67 -4.15 11.46
N GLN A 89 5.82 -5.06 11.94
CA GLN A 89 6.19 -6.12 12.88
C GLN A 89 6.11 -7.50 12.21
N PRO A 90 6.99 -8.45 12.58
CA PRO A 90 6.83 -9.84 12.18
C PRO A 90 5.45 -10.40 12.54
N GLY A 91 4.89 -11.22 11.66
CA GLY A 91 3.55 -11.79 11.84
C GLY A 91 2.38 -10.82 11.57
N HIS A 92 2.65 -9.54 11.33
CA HIS A 92 1.61 -8.52 11.10
C HIS A 92 1.85 -7.75 9.79
N PRO A 93 1.52 -8.34 8.62
CA PRO A 93 1.74 -7.68 7.34
C PRO A 93 0.97 -6.36 7.24
N VAL A 94 1.66 -5.29 6.87
CA VAL A 94 1.06 -3.95 6.73
C VAL A 94 0.76 -3.68 5.26
N PHE A 95 -0.46 -3.22 4.95
CA PHE A 95 -0.89 -2.83 3.61
C PHE A 95 -0.88 -1.32 3.47
N GLY A 96 -0.20 -0.79 2.45
CA GLY A 96 -0.17 0.65 2.23
C GLY A 96 0.30 1.05 0.84
N THR A 97 0.58 2.35 0.68
CA THR A 97 0.95 2.99 -0.60
C THR A 97 2.40 3.47 -0.65
N PHE A 98 3.11 3.46 0.48
CA PHE A 98 4.50 3.92 0.63
C PHE A 98 5.37 2.76 1.09
N ILE A 99 6.58 2.57 0.55
CA ILE A 99 7.51 1.58 1.11
C ILE A 99 8.16 2.16 2.36
N VAL A 100 7.95 1.52 3.50
CA VAL A 100 8.58 1.86 4.79
C VAL A 100 9.70 0.88 5.13
N ASP A 101 10.34 1.06 6.28
CA ASP A 101 11.36 0.10 6.74
C ASP A 101 10.75 -1.28 7.02
N CYS A 102 11.22 -2.27 6.28
CA CYS A 102 10.78 -3.66 6.31
C CYS A 102 11.81 -4.57 5.62
N ASP A 103 11.57 -5.88 5.71
CA ASP A 103 12.47 -6.92 5.17
C ASP A 103 11.95 -7.47 3.83
N VAL A 104 10.62 -7.51 3.67
CA VAL A 104 9.93 -8.07 2.51
C VAL A 104 8.88 -7.10 2.01
N VAL A 105 8.88 -6.81 0.71
CA VAL A 105 7.83 -6.03 0.05
C VAL A 105 7.10 -6.91 -0.97
N VAL A 106 5.77 -6.88 -0.94
CA VAL A 106 4.88 -7.56 -1.91
C VAL A 106 4.13 -6.50 -2.69
N TYR A 107 4.28 -6.45 -4.02
CA TYR A 107 3.56 -5.49 -4.84
C TYR A 107 2.28 -6.09 -5.42
N LEU A 108 1.13 -5.54 -5.06
CA LEU A 108 -0.15 -5.89 -5.67
C LEU A 108 -0.33 -5.12 -6.98
N ASP A 109 0.00 -5.76 -8.09
CA ASP A 109 -0.24 -5.21 -9.43
C ASP A 109 -1.70 -5.43 -9.85
N ILE A 110 -2.38 -4.33 -10.18
CA ILE A 110 -3.76 -4.33 -10.70
C ILE A 110 -3.73 -3.89 -12.17
N SER A 111 -4.45 -4.59 -13.06
CA SER A 111 -4.54 -4.18 -14.46
C SER A 111 -5.23 -2.82 -14.61
N ASP A 112 -4.88 -2.05 -15.63
CA ASP A 112 -5.50 -0.74 -15.92
C ASP A 112 -7.02 -0.89 -16.10
N GLU A 113 -7.47 -1.98 -16.74
CA GLU A 113 -8.89 -2.31 -16.95
C GLU A 113 -9.65 -2.53 -15.63
N LEU A 114 -9.05 -3.29 -14.69
CA LEU A 114 -9.68 -3.56 -13.40
C LEU A 114 -9.63 -2.31 -12.51
N LEU A 115 -8.54 -1.54 -12.58
CA LEU A 115 -8.39 -0.27 -11.91
C LEU A 115 -9.49 0.70 -12.37
N GLU A 116 -9.67 0.87 -13.69
CA GLU A 116 -10.72 1.72 -14.27
C GLU A 116 -12.12 1.29 -13.80
N LYS A 117 -12.41 -0.02 -13.86
CA LYS A 117 -13.68 -0.57 -13.39
C LYS A 117 -13.94 -0.28 -11.91
N ASN A 118 -12.92 -0.40 -11.07
CA ASN A 118 -13.04 -0.14 -9.64
C ASN A 118 -13.13 1.37 -9.33
N TYR A 119 -12.43 2.21 -10.09
CA TYR A 119 -12.41 3.66 -9.91
C TYR A 119 -13.72 4.32 -10.36
N LYS A 120 -14.31 3.86 -11.48
CA LYS A 120 -15.63 4.32 -11.96
C LYS A 120 -16.73 4.14 -10.92
N LYS A 121 -16.69 3.06 -10.12
CA LYS A 121 -17.65 2.83 -9.03
C LYS A 121 -17.59 3.89 -7.93
N ARG A 122 -16.49 4.65 -7.83
CA ARG A 122 -16.27 5.70 -6.83
C ARG A 122 -16.50 7.12 -7.36
N GLY A 123 -16.88 7.28 -8.63
CA GLY A 123 -17.19 8.58 -9.22
C GLY A 123 -15.99 9.52 -9.41
N ALA A 124 -14.77 8.98 -9.50
CA ALA A 124 -13.53 9.75 -9.61
C ALA A 124 -12.83 9.56 -10.97
N ASP A 125 -11.84 10.43 -11.30
CA ASP A 125 -11.10 10.42 -12.56
C ASP A 125 -10.06 9.27 -12.60
N PHE A 126 -10.22 8.36 -13.58
CA PHE A 126 -9.30 7.26 -13.82
C PHE A 126 -7.85 7.73 -14.06
N MET A 127 -7.66 8.91 -14.66
CA MET A 127 -6.33 9.44 -14.95
C MET A 127 -5.52 9.69 -13.68
N ASP A 128 -6.17 10.09 -12.58
CA ASP A 128 -5.47 10.29 -11.30
C ASP A 128 -5.09 8.95 -10.67
N ALA A 129 -5.95 7.94 -10.76
CA ALA A 129 -5.62 6.58 -10.32
C ALA A 129 -4.42 6.00 -11.07
N LYS A 130 -4.32 6.27 -12.37
CA LYS A 130 -3.19 5.84 -13.21
C LYS A 130 -1.88 6.51 -12.78
N LYS A 131 -1.88 7.84 -12.57
CA LYS A 131 -0.69 8.56 -12.08
C LYS A 131 -0.21 8.01 -10.73
N ILE A 132 -1.13 7.73 -9.81
CA ILE A 132 -0.80 7.17 -8.49
C ILE A 132 -0.20 5.77 -8.64
N LYS A 133 -0.79 4.90 -9.48
CA LYS A 133 -0.23 3.57 -9.79
C LYS A 133 1.18 3.67 -10.36
N GLU A 134 1.42 4.57 -11.32
CA GLU A 134 2.73 4.77 -11.95
C GLU A 134 3.77 5.28 -10.94
N SER A 135 3.40 6.20 -10.05
CA SER A 135 4.26 6.69 -8.97
C SER A 135 4.68 5.56 -8.02
N ILE A 136 3.72 4.76 -7.54
CA ILE A 136 3.98 3.62 -6.65
C ILE A 136 4.88 2.58 -7.33
N LYS A 137 4.65 2.29 -8.60
CA LYS A 137 5.48 1.36 -9.38
C LYS A 137 6.90 1.91 -9.58
N GLY A 138 7.05 3.23 -9.77
CA GLY A 138 8.35 3.89 -9.81
C GLY A 138 9.13 3.71 -8.51
N ASP A 139 8.47 3.97 -7.37
CA ASP A 139 9.07 3.79 -6.04
C ASP A 139 9.49 2.35 -5.77
N TRP A 140 8.62 1.38 -6.10
CA TRP A 140 8.93 -0.04 -6.08
C TRP A 140 10.20 -0.40 -6.85
N ASN A 141 10.32 0.08 -8.10
CA ASN A 141 11.50 -0.19 -8.93
C ASN A 141 12.77 0.43 -8.34
N ASN A 142 12.68 1.63 -7.77
CA ASN A 142 13.80 2.29 -7.12
C ASN A 142 14.28 1.51 -5.89
N HIS A 143 13.36 1.01 -5.06
CA HIS A 143 13.69 0.15 -3.93
C HIS A 143 14.26 -1.20 -4.39
N LYS A 144 13.69 -1.81 -5.42
CA LYS A 144 14.20 -3.06 -5.98
C LYS A 144 15.63 -2.93 -6.51
N ALA A 145 15.98 -1.78 -7.09
CA ALA A 145 17.34 -1.51 -7.57
C ALA A 145 18.38 -1.40 -6.45
N LYS A 146 17.98 -1.03 -5.23
CA LYS A 146 18.86 -0.99 -4.04
C LYS A 146 19.19 -2.39 -3.51
N ASN A 147 18.35 -3.38 -3.80
CA ASN A 147 18.52 -4.79 -3.42
C ASN A 147 18.74 -5.00 -1.91
N ASP A 148 18.09 -4.18 -1.08
CA ASP A 148 18.16 -4.23 0.39
C ASP A 148 16.98 -4.98 1.03
N LYS A 149 16.00 -5.41 0.22
CA LYS A 149 14.78 -6.13 0.64
C LYS A 149 14.48 -7.29 -0.30
N LYS A 150 13.60 -8.20 0.13
CA LYS A 150 13.03 -9.23 -0.74
C LYS A 150 11.77 -8.69 -1.42
N PHE A 151 11.66 -8.87 -2.73
CA PHE A 151 10.56 -8.32 -3.52
C PHE A 151 9.75 -9.44 -4.18
N TYR A 152 8.43 -9.40 -4.03
CA TYR A 152 7.44 -10.30 -4.64
C TYR A 152 6.50 -9.55 -5.57
#